data_AF-A0A9D7LMS3-F1
#
_entry.id   AF-A0A9D7LMS3-F1
#
_cell.length_a   1.000
_cell.length_b   1.000
_cell.length_c   1.000
_cell.angle_alpha   90.00
_cell.angle_beta   90.00
_cell.angle_gamma   90.00
#
_symmetry.space_group_name_H-M   'P 1'
#
loop_
_entity.id
_entity.type
_entity.pdbx_description
1 polymer ?
#
loop_
_entity_poly.entity_id
_entity_poly.type
_entity_poly.pdbx_seq_one_letter_code
_entity_poly.pdbx_strand_id
1 'polypeptide(L)'
;MHSPEVRDLETALSVAGSIALRCFRDDQDTTVVCGPHATSKATPHRTLDTLSRVEATAYDMSAMVATAAALAPDTSVCFVATGPFRDFRDIQRATSHFGPEVRFVVIVVDPTATRSVRRAGALTVLTIDALRSLRPALAAGVAA
;
A
#
# COMPACT_ATOMS: atom_id res chain seq x y z
N MET A 1 0.15 8.30 21.43
CA MET A 1 0.90 7.74 20.29
C MET A 1 0.74 6.24 20.38
N HIS A 2 -0.18 5.65 19.61
CA HIS A 2 -0.40 4.20 19.62
C HIS A 2 0.75 3.60 18.80
N SER A 3 1.65 2.84 19.43
CA SER A 3 2.64 2.08 18.66
C SER A 3 1.88 1.16 17.71
N PRO A 4 2.25 1.06 16.42
CA PRO A 4 1.61 0.10 15.53
C PRO A 4 1.74 -1.28 16.16
N GLU A 5 0.61 -1.97 16.36
CA GLU A 5 0.67 -3.35 16.83
C GLU A 5 1.42 -4.17 15.76
N VAL A 6 2.33 -5.04 16.19
CA VAL A 6 3.13 -5.90 15.29
C VAL A 6 2.23 -6.62 14.28
N ARG A 7 1.03 -7.03 14.70
CA ARG A 7 0.03 -7.68 13.86
C ARG A 7 -0.44 -6.82 12.68
N ASP A 8 -0.61 -5.52 12.88
CA ASP A 8 -1.08 -4.60 11.83
C ASP A 8 0.02 -4.42 10.77
N LEU A 9 1.27 -4.31 11.22
CA LEU A 9 2.43 -4.30 10.33
C LEU A 9 2.50 -5.59 9.50
N GLU A 10 2.48 -6.75 10.14
CA GLU A 10 2.56 -8.06 9.47
C GLU A 10 1.45 -8.23 8.43
N THR A 11 0.24 -7.78 8.75
CA THR A 11 -0.89 -7.81 7.82
C THR A 11 -0.67 -6.85 6.65
N ALA A 12 -0.19 -5.63 6.89
CA ALA A 12 0.13 -4.68 5.83
C ALA A 12 1.26 -5.18 4.91
N LEU A 13 2.32 -5.79 5.46
CA LEU A 13 3.40 -6.42 4.70
C LEU A 13 2.87 -7.61 3.89
N SER A 14 1.98 -8.42 4.47
CA SER A 14 1.33 -9.53 3.75
C SER A 14 0.43 -9.06 2.61
N VAL A 15 -0.27 -7.93 2.79
CA VAL A 15 -1.05 -7.27 1.72
C VAL A 15 -0.13 -6.81 0.60
N ALA A 16 0.95 -6.09 0.93
CA ALA A 16 1.92 -5.61 -0.04
C ALA A 16 2.56 -6.76 -0.82
N GLY A 17 2.98 -7.84 -0.13
CA GLY A 17 3.54 -9.04 -0.74
C GLY A 17 2.53 -9.74 -1.66
N SER A 18 1.28 -9.88 -1.23
CA SER A 18 0.22 -10.50 -2.05
C SER A 18 -0.06 -9.71 -3.34
N ILE A 19 -0.08 -8.37 -3.25
CA ILE A 19 -0.27 -7.50 -4.41
C ILE A 19 0.94 -7.59 -5.34
N ALA A 20 2.17 -7.45 -4.81
CA ALA A 20 3.38 -7.51 -5.61
C ALA A 20 3.53 -8.87 -6.33
N LEU A 21 3.28 -9.98 -5.63
CA LEU A 21 3.28 -11.31 -6.25
C LEU A 21 2.23 -11.45 -7.35
N ARG A 22 1.07 -10.79 -7.21
CA ARG A 22 0.08 -10.73 -8.28
C ARG A 22 0.56 -9.91 -9.47
N CYS A 23 1.17 -8.74 -9.24
CA CYS A 23 1.77 -7.92 -10.29
C CYS A 23 2.81 -8.71 -11.10
N PHE A 24 3.70 -9.46 -10.45
CA PHE A 24 4.66 -10.32 -11.15
C PHE A 24 4.01 -11.42 -11.97
N ARG A 25 2.94 -12.05 -11.46
CA ARG A 25 2.18 -13.06 -12.22
C ARG A 25 1.47 -12.48 -13.44
N ASP A 26 1.17 -11.19 -13.39
CA ASP A 26 0.53 -10.42 -14.46
C ASP A 26 1.58 -9.68 -15.34
N ASP A 27 2.86 -10.04 -15.21
CA ASP A 27 4.00 -9.48 -15.96
C ASP A 27 4.10 -7.94 -15.89
N GLN A 28 3.80 -7.39 -14.72
CA GLN A 28 3.87 -5.95 -14.45
C GLN A 28 5.22 -5.57 -13.84
N ASP A 29 5.84 -4.52 -14.40
CA ASP A 29 6.99 -3.85 -13.79
C ASP A 29 6.60 -3.32 -12.41
N THR A 30 7.28 -3.82 -11.37
CA THR A 30 6.90 -3.54 -9.98
C THR A 30 8.06 -2.90 -9.23
N THR A 31 7.78 -1.81 -8.53
CA THR A 31 8.67 -1.18 -7.55
C THR A 31 8.01 -1.28 -6.18
N VAL A 32 8.78 -1.63 -5.16
CA VAL A 32 8.30 -1.77 -3.78
C VAL A 32 9.08 -0.83 -2.88
N VAL A 33 8.37 -0.08 -2.05
CA VAL A 33 8.94 0.74 -0.96
C VAL A 33 8.26 0.35 0.33
N CYS A 34 9.04 0.05 1.37
CA CYS A 34 8.54 -0.30 2.70
C CYS A 34 9.53 0.13 3.78
N GLY A 35 9.07 1.01 4.68
CA GLY A 35 9.96 1.65 5.64
C GLY A 35 11.12 2.37 4.95
N PRO A 36 12.38 2.16 5.37
CA PRO A 36 13.55 2.76 4.74
C PRO A 36 14.07 1.95 3.53
N HIS A 37 13.38 0.88 3.14
CA HIS A 37 13.83 -0.02 2.09
C HIS A 37 13.05 0.19 0.80
N ALA A 38 13.74 0.05 -0.32
CA ALA A 38 13.12 0.07 -1.63
C ALA A 38 13.83 -0.90 -2.58
N THR A 39 13.05 -1.51 -3.48
CA THR A 39 13.55 -2.27 -4.62
C THR A 39 12.76 -1.83 -5.85
N SER A 40 13.45 -1.25 -6.84
CA SER A 40 12.91 -0.95 -8.17
C SER A 40 13.17 -2.11 -9.14
N LYS A 41 12.32 -2.24 -10.17
CA LYS A 41 12.33 -3.39 -11.11
C LYS A 41 12.48 -4.71 -10.37
N ALA A 42 11.62 -4.86 -9.36
CA ALA A 42 11.72 -5.89 -8.36
C ALA A 42 11.48 -7.28 -8.96
N THR A 43 12.00 -8.29 -8.27
CA THR A 43 11.66 -9.70 -8.53
C THR A 43 10.96 -10.27 -7.31
N PRO A 44 10.20 -11.37 -7.44
CA PRO A 44 9.51 -12.00 -6.30
C PRO A 44 10.41 -12.20 -5.07
N HIS A 45 11.60 -12.76 -5.25
CA HIS A 45 12.54 -13.00 -4.14
C HIS A 45 13.06 -11.71 -3.51
N ARG A 46 13.44 -10.71 -4.32
CA ARG A 46 13.93 -9.42 -3.81
C ARG A 46 12.84 -8.65 -3.08
N THR A 47 11.59 -8.74 -3.53
CA THR A 47 10.45 -8.15 -2.84
C THR A 47 10.26 -8.76 -1.46
N LEU A 48 10.26 -10.10 -1.35
CA LEU A 48 10.08 -10.76 -0.05
C LEU A 48 11.25 -10.46 0.91
N ASP A 49 12.49 -10.43 0.42
CA ASP A 49 13.65 -10.01 1.22
C ASP A 49 13.51 -8.56 1.70
N THR A 50 13.05 -7.66 0.82
CA THR A 50 12.84 -6.24 1.15
C THR A 50 11.78 -6.06 2.23
N LEU A 51 10.64 -6.76 2.11
CA LEU A 51 9.54 -6.69 3.09
C LEU A 51 9.94 -7.26 4.45
N SER A 52 10.76 -8.32 4.47
CA SER A 52 11.17 -9.01 5.71
C SER A 52 12.13 -8.18 6.59
N ARG A 53 12.68 -7.08 6.06
CA ARG A 53 13.60 -6.19 6.79
C ARG A 53 12.89 -5.09 7.59
N VAL A 54 11.57 -4.93 7.40
CA VAL A 54 10.80 -3.85 7.99
C VAL A 54 10.55 -4.12 9.48
N GLU A 55 10.75 -3.10 10.31
CA GLU A 55 10.53 -3.17 11.75
C GLU A 55 9.21 -2.49 12.17
N ALA A 56 8.65 -2.89 13.31
CA ALA A 56 7.42 -2.32 13.87
C ALA A 56 7.67 -0.93 14.48
N THR A 57 7.73 0.08 13.63
CA THR A 57 7.90 1.49 14.01
C THR A 57 7.02 2.40 13.16
N ALA A 58 6.97 3.68 13.51
CA ALA A 58 6.27 4.68 12.74
C ALA A 58 7.11 5.09 11.52
N TYR A 59 6.53 4.92 10.32
CA TYR A 59 7.10 5.41 9.08
C TYR A 59 6.30 6.59 8.52
N ASP A 60 6.99 7.51 7.85
CA ASP A 60 6.36 8.60 7.11
C ASP A 60 5.87 8.07 5.75
N MET A 61 4.55 7.92 5.64
CA MET A 61 3.90 7.49 4.40
C MET A 61 4.19 8.45 3.24
N SER A 62 4.18 9.77 3.51
CA SER A 62 4.39 10.76 2.45
C SER A 62 5.81 10.63 1.89
N ALA A 63 6.81 10.45 2.75
CA ALA A 63 8.20 10.22 2.32
C ALA A 63 8.38 8.90 1.55
N MET A 64 7.69 7.83 1.95
CA MET A 64 7.72 6.56 1.21
C MET A 64 7.08 6.68 -0.17
N VAL A 65 5.93 7.35 -0.27
CA VAL A 65 5.25 7.58 -1.56
C VAL A 65 6.08 8.49 -2.46
N ALA A 66 6.74 9.52 -1.91
CA ALA A 66 7.69 10.36 -2.65
C ALA A 66 8.87 9.54 -3.19
N THR A 67 9.42 8.63 -2.38
CA THR A 67 10.49 7.71 -2.81
C THR A 67 10.00 6.81 -3.94
N ALA A 68 8.77 6.29 -3.85
CA ALA A 68 8.19 5.46 -4.90
C ALA A 68 8.03 6.24 -6.22
N ALA A 69 7.54 7.49 -6.16
CA ALA A 69 7.43 8.37 -7.32
C ALA A 69 8.78 8.64 -7.99
N ALA A 70 9.83 8.87 -7.19
CA ALA A 70 11.18 9.08 -7.72
C ALA A 70 11.76 7.82 -8.38
N LEU A 71 11.47 6.63 -7.85
CA LEU A 71 12.00 5.35 -8.36
C LEU A 71 11.21 4.81 -9.56
N ALA A 72 9.93 5.16 -9.68
CA ALA A 72 9.03 4.66 -10.71
C ALA A 72 8.09 5.79 -11.20
N PRO A 73 8.64 6.80 -11.92
CA PRO A 73 7.87 7.96 -12.36
C PRO A 73 6.75 7.60 -13.36
N ASP A 74 6.92 6.53 -14.15
CA ASP A 74 5.94 6.07 -15.15
C ASP A 74 4.87 5.12 -14.57
N THR A 75 4.63 5.16 -13.25
CA THR A 75 3.67 4.29 -12.56
C THR A 75 2.23 4.61 -12.98
N SER A 76 1.46 3.60 -13.42
CA SER A 76 0.03 3.76 -13.72
C SER A 76 -0.88 3.55 -12.50
N VAL A 77 -0.48 2.67 -11.58
CA VAL A 77 -1.24 2.33 -10.38
C VAL A 77 -0.31 2.20 -9.18
N CYS A 78 -0.60 2.95 -8.12
CA CYS A 78 0.12 2.88 -6.85
C CYS A 78 -0.75 2.25 -5.76
N PHE A 79 -0.27 1.15 -5.19
CA PHE A 79 -0.89 0.51 -4.02
C PHE A 79 -0.14 0.93 -2.76
N VAL A 80 -0.88 1.33 -1.72
CA VAL A 80 -0.31 1.66 -0.41
C VAL A 80 -1.01 0.81 0.65
N ALA A 81 -0.27 -0.01 1.39
CA ALA A 81 -0.79 -0.70 2.57
C ALA A 81 -0.34 0.04 3.84
N THR A 82 -1.25 0.28 4.76
CA THR A 82 -0.96 1.01 6.00
C THR A 82 -1.82 0.50 7.16
N GLY A 83 -1.40 0.80 8.39
CA GLY A 83 -2.19 0.52 9.60
C GLY A 83 -3.29 1.57 9.85
N PRO A 84 -3.99 1.47 10.98
CA PRO A 84 -5.07 2.39 11.34
C PRO A 84 -4.52 3.80 11.66
N PHE A 85 -5.43 4.77 11.85
CA PHE A 85 -5.13 6.14 12.32
C PHE A 85 -4.47 7.12 11.33
N ARG A 86 -4.68 6.97 10.02
CA ARG A 86 -4.31 8.02 9.05
C ARG A 86 -5.51 8.85 8.66
N ASP A 87 -5.39 10.18 8.80
CA ASP A 87 -6.41 11.09 8.29
C ASP A 87 -6.47 10.93 6.76
N PHE A 88 -7.68 11.06 6.20
CA PHE A 88 -7.87 11.08 4.76
C PHE A 88 -7.04 12.17 4.08
N ARG A 89 -6.85 13.32 4.73
CA ARG A 89 -6.03 14.42 4.22
C ARG A 89 -4.55 14.04 4.12
N ASP A 90 -4.05 13.26 5.08
CA ASP A 90 -2.66 12.77 5.04
C ASP A 90 -2.47 11.79 3.88
N ILE A 91 -3.45 10.92 3.65
CA ILE A 91 -3.46 10.01 2.51
C ILE A 91 -3.46 10.82 1.20
N GLN A 92 -4.37 11.78 1.05
CA GLN A 92 -4.42 12.64 -0.15
C GLN A 92 -3.09 13.36 -0.39
N ARG A 93 -2.48 13.92 0.66
CA ARG A 93 -1.18 14.59 0.60
C ARG A 93 -0.04 13.64 0.21
N ALA A 94 -0.06 12.40 0.66
CA ALA A 94 0.93 11.42 0.23
C ALA A 94 0.74 11.10 -1.26
N THR A 95 -0.50 10.92 -1.72
CA THR A 95 -0.77 10.57 -3.12
C THR A 95 -0.44 11.68 -4.12
N SER A 96 -0.38 12.94 -3.70
CA SER A 96 -0.04 14.07 -4.58
C SER A 96 1.42 14.10 -5.05
N HIS A 97 2.28 13.21 -4.56
CA HIS A 97 3.66 13.05 -5.07
C HIS A 97 3.70 12.44 -6.48
N PHE A 98 2.63 11.76 -6.89
CA PHE A 98 2.46 11.29 -8.27
C PHE A 98 1.55 12.24 -9.06
N GLY A 99 1.64 12.17 -10.39
CA GLY A 99 0.76 12.91 -11.29
C GLY A 99 -0.71 12.46 -11.23
N PRO A 100 -1.65 13.28 -11.72
CA PRO A 100 -3.09 13.00 -11.68
C PRO A 100 -3.53 11.76 -12.47
N GLU A 101 -2.70 11.27 -13.38
CA GLU A 101 -2.91 10.05 -14.16
C GLU A 101 -2.77 8.76 -13.35
N VAL A 102 -2.10 8.82 -12.18
CA VAL A 102 -1.83 7.64 -11.37
C VAL A 102 -3.05 7.28 -10.53
N ARG A 103 -3.53 6.04 -10.69
CA ARG A 103 -4.59 5.51 -9.83
C ARG A 103 -4.01 5.08 -8.49
N PHE A 104 -4.62 5.52 -7.40
CA PHE A 104 -4.23 5.10 -6.06
C PHE A 104 -5.24 4.15 -5.45
N VAL A 105 -4.71 3.06 -4.88
CA VAL A 105 -5.47 2.14 -4.04
C VAL A 105 -4.78 2.04 -2.68
N VAL A 106 -5.38 2.66 -1.68
CA VAL A 106 -4.86 2.68 -0.30
C VAL A 106 -5.63 1.66 0.52
N ILE A 107 -4.93 0.66 1.02
CA ILE A 107 -5.45 -0.39 1.87
C ILE A 107 -5.10 -0.04 3.32
N VAL A 108 -6.11 0.34 4.08
CA VAL A 108 -6.02 0.54 5.53
C VAL A 108 -6.34 -0.79 6.21
N VAL A 109 -5.36 -1.35 6.90
CA VAL A 109 -5.55 -2.49 7.79
C VAL A 109 -6.01 -1.95 9.13
N ASP A 110 -7.21 -2.32 9.54
CA ASP A 110 -7.77 -1.98 10.85
C ASP A 110 -8.59 -3.17 11.36
N PRO A 111 -8.05 -3.95 12.31
CA PRO A 111 -8.73 -5.14 12.84
C PRO A 111 -10.06 -4.84 13.55
N THR A 112 -10.31 -3.58 13.91
CA THR A 112 -11.47 -3.14 14.71
C THR A 112 -12.53 -2.43 13.86
N ALA A 113 -12.15 -1.93 12.68
CA ALA A 113 -13.06 -1.22 11.81
C ALA A 113 -13.98 -2.14 11.00
N THR A 114 -15.16 -1.61 10.66
CA THR A 114 -16.00 -2.21 9.64
C THR A 114 -15.37 -1.97 8.26
N ARG A 115 -15.31 -3.02 7.44
CA ARG A 115 -14.85 -2.95 6.05
C ARG A 115 -15.60 -1.83 5.31
N SER A 116 -14.84 -0.95 4.65
CA SER A 116 -15.39 0.20 3.95
C SER A 116 -14.65 0.49 2.64
N VAL A 117 -15.32 1.22 1.75
CA VAL A 117 -14.75 1.71 0.48
C VAL A 117 -15.06 3.20 0.40
N ARG A 118 -14.03 4.03 0.25
CA ARG A 118 -14.16 5.49 0.08
C ARG A 118 -13.40 5.92 -1.17
N ARG A 119 -14.01 6.76 -2.00
CA ARG A 119 -13.42 7.25 -3.26
C ARG A 119 -13.29 8.77 -3.25
N ALA A 120 -12.23 9.28 -3.86
CA ALA A 120 -12.07 10.69 -4.21
C ALA A 120 -11.16 10.84 -5.44
N GLY A 121 -11.72 11.19 -6.58
CA GLY A 121 -10.97 11.27 -7.84
C GLY A 121 -10.29 9.94 -8.18
N ALA A 122 -8.99 9.97 -8.42
CA ALA A 122 -8.17 8.78 -8.70
C ALA A 122 -7.81 7.93 -7.46
N LEU A 123 -8.16 8.40 -6.25
CA LEU A 123 -7.88 7.72 -4.99
C LEU A 123 -9.07 6.85 -4.55
N THR A 124 -8.80 5.57 -4.35
CA THR A 124 -9.68 4.62 -3.66
C THR A 124 -9.04 4.19 -2.35
N VAL A 125 -9.77 4.32 -1.25
CA VAL A 125 -9.37 3.84 0.08
C VAL A 125 -10.24 2.66 0.45
N LEU A 126 -9.61 1.54 0.79
CA LEU A 126 -10.21 0.29 1.21
C LEU A 126 -9.81 0.01 2.65
N THR A 127 -10.78 -0.20 3.55
CA THR A 127 -10.48 -0.66 4.91
C THR A 127 -10.75 -2.15 5.02
N ILE A 128 -9.78 -2.91 5.53
CA ILE A 128 -9.88 -4.36 5.75
C ILE A 128 -9.47 -4.74 7.18
N ASP A 129 -10.11 -5.78 7.71
CA ASP A 129 -9.84 -6.34 9.04
C ASP A 129 -8.67 -7.34 9.05
N ALA A 130 -8.41 -7.99 7.91
CA ALA A 130 -7.38 -9.00 7.74
C ALA A 130 -7.06 -9.26 6.27
N LEU A 131 -5.95 -9.94 5.99
CA LEU A 131 -5.50 -10.29 4.63
C LEU A 131 -6.57 -11.03 3.81
N ARG A 132 -7.34 -11.94 4.41
CA ARG A 132 -8.44 -12.68 3.75
C ARG A 132 -9.49 -11.75 3.10
N SER A 133 -9.63 -10.54 3.64
CA SER A 133 -10.59 -9.53 3.18
C SER A 133 -10.05 -8.67 2.03
N LEU A 134 -8.77 -8.79 1.68
CA LEU A 134 -8.13 -8.05 0.59
C LEU A 134 -8.83 -8.30 -0.75
N ARG A 135 -9.01 -9.58 -1.12
CA ARG A 135 -9.59 -9.95 -2.42
C ARG A 135 -11.02 -9.42 -2.60
N PRO A 136 -11.97 -9.63 -1.65
CA PRO A 136 -13.29 -9.03 -1.78
C PRO A 136 -13.26 -7.50 -1.70
N ALA A 137 -12.35 -6.88 -0.93
CA ALA A 137 -12.19 -5.42 -0.90
C ALA A 137 -11.78 -4.85 -2.27
N LEU A 138 -10.76 -5.43 -2.91
CA LEU A 138 -10.32 -5.03 -4.25
C LEU A 138 -11.43 -5.21 -5.29
N ALA A 139 -12.17 -6.32 -5.24
CA ALA A 139 -13.29 -6.55 -6.16
C ALA A 139 -14.36 -5.45 -6.03
N ALA A 140 -14.73 -5.07 -4.81
CA ALA A 140 -15.71 -4.00 -4.58
C ALA A 140 -15.16 -2.58 -4.88
N GLY A 141 -13.85 -2.39 -4.74
CA GLY A 141 -13.17 -1.13 -5.06
C GLY A 141 -13.04 -0.88 -6.57
N VAL A 142 -12.84 -1.94 -7.36
CA VAL A 142 -12.62 -1.85 -8.81
C VAL A 142 -13.93 -1.95 -9.61
N ALA A 143 -14.93 -2.66 -9.12
CA ALA A 143 -16.18 -2.91 -9.86
C ALA A 143 -17.22 -1.77 -9.84
N ALA A 144 -16.91 -0.62 -9.24
CA ALA A 144 -17.82 0.52 -9.14
C ALA A 144 -17.14 1.85 -9.48
#